data_AF-A0AA86YY68-F1
#
_entry.id   AF-A0AA86YY68-F1
#
_cell.length_a   1.000
_cell.length_b   1.000
_cell.length_c   1.000
_cell.angle_alpha   90.00
_cell.angle_beta   90.00
_cell.angle_gamma   90.00
#
_symmetry.space_group_name_H-M   'P 1'
#
loop_
_entity.id
_entity.type
_entity.pdbx_description
1 polymer ?
#
loop_
_entity_poly.entity_id
_entity_poly.type
_entity_poly.pdbx_seq_one_letter_code
_entity_poly.pdbx_strand_id
1 'polypeptide(L)' 'MQHYDNIVKHVDALLAENSISNMNILLAQLSHDAQLTQEQRFEQQQRLRKAIFKHHES' A
#
# COMPACT_ATOMS: atom_id res chain seq x y z
N MET A 1 -16.24 4.62 -3.08
CA MET A 1 -15.26 5.71 -3.16
C MET A 1 -14.54 5.94 -1.83
N GLN A 2 -15.23 6.00 -0.68
CA GLN A 2 -14.58 6.14 0.64
C GLN A 2 -13.53 5.07 1.00
N HIS A 3 -13.77 3.79 0.67
CA HIS A 3 -12.83 2.72 1.04
C HIS A 3 -11.47 2.89 0.37
N TYR A 4 -11.46 3.13 -0.94
CA TYR A 4 -10.23 3.38 -1.68
C TYR A 4 -9.51 4.64 -1.18
N ASP A 5 -10.24 5.72 -0.90
CA ASP A 5 -9.63 6.95 -0.34
C ASP A 5 -9.00 6.70 1.04
N ASN A 6 -9.61 5.87 1.87
CA ASN A 6 -9.06 5.46 3.17
C ASN A 6 -7.78 4.64 2.99
N ILE A 7 -7.77 3.72 2.03
CA ILE A 7 -6.58 2.93 1.68
C ILE A 7 -5.45 3.84 1.19
N VAL A 8 -5.74 4.80 0.31
CA VAL A 8 -4.75 5.78 -0.18
C VAL A 8 -4.11 6.54 0.99
N LYS A 9 -4.93 7.08 1.90
CA LYS A 9 -4.43 7.78 3.10
C LYS A 9 -3.60 6.88 4.00
N HIS A 10 -3.99 5.61 4.14
CA HIS A 10 -3.24 4.64 4.93
C HIS A 10 -1.89 4.34 4.28
N VAL A 11 -1.85 4.11 2.97
CA VAL A 11 -0.60 3.95 2.21
C VAL A 11 0.30 5.16 2.41
N ASP A 12 -0.22 6.38 2.24
CA ASP A 12 0.55 7.61 2.42
C ASP A 12 1.15 7.74 3.84
N ALA A 13 0.39 7.39 4.87
CA ALA A 13 0.88 7.37 6.25
C ALA A 13 2.03 6.38 6.44
N LEU A 14 1.89 5.15 5.94
CA LEU A 14 2.95 4.13 6.05
C LEU A 14 4.20 4.50 5.26
N LEU A 15 4.04 5.15 4.12
CA LEU A 15 5.15 5.70 3.33
C LEU A 15 5.90 6.79 4.09
N ALA A 16 5.19 7.65 4.84
CA ALA A 16 5.82 8.67 5.69
C ALA A 16 6.50 8.07 6.93
N GLU A 17 5.91 7.04 7.53
CA GLU A 17 6.50 6.29 8.65
C GLU A 17 7.72 5.46 8.24
N ASN A 18 7.90 5.20 6.94
CA ASN A 18 9.04 4.47 6.40
C ASN A 18 9.17 3.04 7.01
N SER A 19 8.05 2.42 7.38
CA SER A 19 8.01 1.11 8.05
C SER A 19 7.77 -0.03 7.05
N ILE A 20 8.84 -0.71 6.62
CA ILE A 20 8.79 -1.84 5.68
C ILE A 20 7.85 -2.95 6.19
N SER A 21 7.86 -3.23 7.50
CA SER A 21 6.97 -4.25 8.10
C SER A 21 5.50 -3.88 7.91
N ASN A 22 5.12 -2.63 8.19
CA ASN A 22 3.74 -2.18 8.02
C ASN A 22 3.34 -2.17 6.55
N MET A 23 4.24 -1.76 5.64
CA MET A 23 3.99 -1.79 4.20
C MET A 23 3.73 -3.23 3.69
N ASN A 24 4.48 -4.21 4.17
CA ASN A 24 4.27 -5.62 3.81
C ASN A 24 2.95 -6.19 4.35
N ILE A 25 2.56 -5.80 5.57
CA ILE A 25 1.25 -6.17 6.13
C ILE A 25 0.13 -5.60 5.25
N LEU A 26 0.21 -4.33 4.87
CA LEU A 26 -0.80 -3.70 4.03
C LEU A 26 -0.85 -4.32 2.62
N LEU A 27 0.30 -4.69 2.04
CA LEU A 27 0.36 -5.43 0.76
C LEU A 27 -0.45 -6.75 0.82
N ALA A 28 -0.31 -7.50 1.91
CA ALA A 28 -1.05 -8.74 2.13
C ALA A 28 -2.56 -8.47 2.31
N GLN A 29 -2.93 -7.42 3.07
CA GLN A 29 -4.33 -7.02 3.24
C GLN A 29 -4.98 -6.61 1.91
N LEU A 30 -4.30 -5.78 1.12
CA LEU A 30 -4.78 -5.35 -0.20
C LEU A 30 -5.01 -6.52 -1.13
N SER A 31 -4.22 -7.59 -1.04
CA SER A 31 -4.40 -8.78 -1.87
C SER A 31 -5.73 -9.50 -1.61
N HIS A 32 -6.26 -9.39 -0.39
CA HIS A 32 -7.52 -10.03 0.02
C HIS A 32 -8.70 -9.05 0.05
N ASP A 33 -8.51 -7.80 -0.36
CA ASP A 33 -9.52 -6.77 -0.30
C ASP A 33 -10.52 -6.90 -1.45
N ALA A 34 -11.68 -7.47 -1.16
CA ALA A 34 -12.77 -7.64 -2.12
C ALA A 34 -13.55 -6.34 -2.42
N GLN A 35 -13.35 -5.28 -1.63
CA GLN A 35 -14.05 -3.99 -1.80
C GLN A 35 -13.36 -3.10 -2.85
N LEU A 36 -12.09 -3.36 -3.15
CA LEU A 36 -11.32 -2.69 -4.19
C LEU A 36 -11.49 -3.37 -5.55
N THR A 37 -11.37 -2.60 -6.63
CA THR A 37 -11.18 -3.19 -7.96
C THR A 37 -9.77 -3.74 -8.10
N GLN A 38 -9.54 -4.60 -9.10
CA GLN A 38 -8.20 -5.12 -9.39
C GLN A 38 -7.20 -4.00 -9.69
N GLU A 39 -7.62 -2.98 -10.43
CA GLU A 39 -6.78 -1.82 -10.76
C GLU A 39 -6.42 -1.02 -9.51
N GLN A 40 -7.40 -0.75 -8.64
CA GLN A 40 -7.19 -0.03 -7.39
C GLN A 40 -6.24 -0.77 -6.44
N ARG A 41 -6.41 -2.09 -6.31
CA ARG A 41 -5.46 -2.94 -5.53
C ARG A 41 -4.06 -2.83 -6.12
N PHE A 42 -3.95 -3.04 -7.43
CA PHE A 42 -2.66 -3.08 -8.11
C PHE A 42 -1.91 -1.75 -7.98
N GLU A 43 -2.61 -0.62 -8.12
CA GLU A 43 -2.05 0.71 -7.96
C GLU A 43 -1.42 0.90 -6.58
N GLN A 44 -2.19 0.64 -5.51
CA GLN A 44 -1.71 0.85 -4.14
C GLN A 44 -0.62 -0.16 -3.77
N GLN A 45 -0.71 -1.41 -4.25
CA GLN A 45 0.35 -2.39 -4.10
C GLN A 45 1.65 -1.96 -4.80
N GLN A 46 1.56 -1.40 -6.00
CA GLN A 46 2.73 -0.93 -6.72
C GLN A 46 3.40 0.26 -6.02
N ARG A 47 2.62 1.15 -5.39
CA ARG A 47 3.15 2.25 -4.56
C ARG A 47 3.96 1.71 -3.37
N LEU A 48 3.40 0.77 -2.63
CA LEU A 48 4.10 0.13 -1.49
C LEU A 48 5.36 -0.60 -1.94
N ARG A 49 5.30 -1.39 -3.02
CA ARG A 49 6.49 -2.10 -3.56
C ARG A 49 7.61 -1.14 -3.97
N LYS A 50 7.27 -0.03 -4.63
CA LYS A 50 8.27 0.99 -5.01
C LYS A 50 8.94 1.60 -3.79
N ALA A 51 8.19 1.87 -2.73
CA ALA A 51 8.75 2.42 -1.51
C ALA A 51 9.66 1.43 -0.79
N ILE A 52 9.21 0.18 -0.63
CA ILE A 52 10.04 -0.90 -0.08
C ILE A 52 11.33 -1.06 -0.91
N PHE A 53 11.25 -1.03 -2.23
CA PHE A 53 12.44 -1.12 -3.09
C PHE A 53 13.40 0.05 -2.84
N LYS A 54 12.91 1.29 -2.83
CA LYS A 54 13.72 2.48 -2.55
C LYS A 54 14.40 2.44 -1.17
N HIS A 55 13.72 1.87 -0.19
CA HIS A 55 14.30 1.63 1.13
C HIS A 55 15.49 0.69 1.11
N HIS A 56 15.44 -0.38 0.30
CA HIS A 56 16.54 -1.32 0.17
C HIS A 56 17.74 -0.75 -0.58
N GLU A 57 17.56 0.32 -1.36
CA GLU A 57 18.64 1.04 -2.07
C GLU A 57 19.27 2.19 -1.24
N SER A 58 18.65 2.59 -0.11
CA SER A 58 19.18 3.64 0.79
C SER A 58 20.02 3.06 1.92
#